data_AF-A0A3N5H5X6-F1
#
_entry.id   AF-A0A3N5H5X6-F1
#
_cell.length_a   1.000
_cell.length_b   1.000
_cell.length_c   1.000
_cell.angle_alpha   90.00
_cell.angle_beta   90.00
_cell.angle_gamma   90.00
#
_symmetry.space_group_name_H-M   'P 1'
#
loop_
_entity.id
_entity.type
_entity.pdbx_description
1 polymer ?
#
loop_
_entity_poly.entity_id
_entity_poly.type
_entity_poly.pdbx_seq_one_letter_code
_entity_poly.pdbx_strand_id
1 'polypeptide(L)'
;MLGAVALLLLSASPVQTLRVDGEAGNNTLNGVFDAPLGERITAVSSAVHCDIQMSPDGRNLSGRCSVPLTSITVDADPTKTEHFRQWATNRKADPARCMLAAQLEEIAVSLPQASGESSPFQAEVPFTVCGRAREDGGRERVTGTVVRLDDGFYRIRAHVEHFHREAYRIGPRFTEGWLARVQSLAKVVAEEGTLELTLFASPPGTSARPRASGDNAPCSTRPSTRSPHEERKCRT
;
A
#
# COMPACT_ATOMS: atom_id res chain seq x y z
N MET A 1 -5.63 23.63 59.25
CA MET A 1 -4.95 23.74 57.94
C MET A 1 -5.70 22.84 56.97
N LEU A 2 -6.50 23.43 56.08
CA LEU A 2 -7.24 22.70 55.05
C LEU A 2 -6.37 22.69 53.79
N GLY A 3 -5.78 21.53 53.48
CA GLY A 3 -4.97 21.33 52.29
C GLY A 3 -5.85 21.25 51.04
N ALA A 4 -5.62 22.15 50.10
CA ALA A 4 -6.24 22.10 48.78
C ALA A 4 -5.68 20.90 48.00
N VAL A 5 -6.54 19.94 47.67
CA VAL A 5 -6.23 18.86 46.73
C VAL A 5 -6.39 19.43 45.32
N ALA A 6 -5.27 19.70 44.65
CA ALA A 6 -5.26 20.05 43.24
C ALA A 6 -5.47 18.78 42.39
N LEU A 7 -6.64 18.63 41.76
CA LEU A 7 -6.87 17.64 40.72
C LEU A 7 -6.10 18.07 39.45
N LEU A 8 -5.00 17.38 39.16
CA LEU A 8 -4.34 17.44 37.86
C LEU A 8 -5.19 16.65 36.86
N LEU A 9 -5.98 17.36 36.06
CA LEU A 9 -6.63 16.80 34.87
C LEU A 9 -5.53 16.49 33.84
N LEU A 10 -5.15 15.22 33.73
CA LEU A 10 -4.34 14.71 32.62
C LEU A 10 -5.17 14.83 31.33
N SER A 11 -4.93 15.91 30.58
CA SER A 11 -5.41 16.04 29.21
C SER A 11 -4.74 14.97 28.35
N ALA A 12 -5.45 13.87 28.11
CA ALA A 12 -5.04 12.88 27.11
C ALA A 12 -5.11 13.54 25.72
N SER A 13 -3.96 13.64 25.06
CA SER A 13 -3.91 14.06 23.66
C SER A 13 -4.83 13.15 22.82
N PRO A 14 -5.64 13.70 21.90
CA PRO A 14 -6.52 12.89 21.08
C PRO A 14 -5.68 11.91 20.24
N VAL A 15 -6.09 10.65 20.22
CA VAL A 15 -5.53 9.63 19.32
C VAL A 15 -5.75 10.12 17.89
N GLN A 16 -4.66 10.47 17.21
CA GLN A 16 -4.74 10.87 15.82
C GLN A 16 -4.90 9.61 14.97
N THR A 17 -5.92 9.59 14.12
CA THR A 17 -6.13 8.52 13.14
C THR A 17 -5.71 9.05 11.77
N LEU A 18 -5.05 8.20 10.99
CA LEU A 18 -4.69 8.42 9.60
C LEU A 18 -5.29 7.29 8.75
N ARG A 19 -5.71 7.64 7.54
CA ARG A 19 -6.29 6.70 6.57
C ARG A 19 -5.59 6.84 5.23
N VAL A 20 -5.28 5.70 4.64
CA VAL A 20 -4.90 5.56 3.22
C VAL A 20 -6.12 5.03 2.50
N ASP A 21 -6.68 5.82 1.58
CA ASP A 21 -7.89 5.45 0.84
C ASP A 21 -7.56 4.59 -0.38
N GLY A 22 -7.93 3.30 -0.34
CA GLY A 22 -7.69 2.37 -1.45
C GLY A 22 -8.39 2.76 -2.76
N GLU A 23 -9.48 3.51 -2.70
CA GLU A 23 -10.25 3.88 -3.89
C GLU A 23 -9.75 5.18 -4.54
N ALA A 24 -8.83 5.90 -3.89
CA ALA A 24 -8.26 7.14 -4.41
C ALA A 24 -7.43 6.95 -5.70
N GLY A 25 -6.95 5.73 -5.93
CA GLY A 25 -6.13 5.36 -7.09
C GLY A 25 -4.72 5.97 -7.12
N ASN A 26 -4.36 6.81 -6.15
CA ASN A 26 -3.06 7.48 -6.06
C ASN A 26 -2.02 6.70 -5.25
N ASN A 27 -2.42 5.60 -4.61
CA ASN A 27 -1.50 4.70 -3.91
C ASN A 27 -0.92 3.70 -4.89
N THR A 28 0.26 3.16 -4.57
CA THR A 28 0.88 2.08 -5.34
C THR A 28 1.46 1.04 -4.42
N LEU A 29 1.25 -0.21 -4.78
CA LEU A 29 2.03 -1.38 -4.40
C LEU A 29 2.65 -1.91 -5.70
N ASN A 30 3.96 -2.13 -5.68
CA ASN A 30 4.71 -2.72 -6.78
C ASN A 30 5.58 -3.86 -6.22
N GLY A 31 5.31 -5.08 -6.64
CA GLY A 31 6.11 -6.26 -6.34
C GLY A 31 6.95 -6.65 -7.54
N VAL A 32 8.25 -6.90 -7.35
CA VAL A 32 9.17 -7.32 -8.40
C VAL A 32 9.84 -8.61 -7.99
N PHE A 33 9.72 -9.64 -8.85
CA PHE A 33 10.35 -10.94 -8.67
C PHE A 33 11.23 -11.21 -9.87
N ASP A 34 12.55 -11.18 -9.67
CA ASP A 34 13.54 -11.23 -10.74
C ASP A 34 14.34 -12.54 -10.68
N ALA A 35 14.10 -13.44 -11.63
CA ALA A 35 14.76 -14.74 -11.67
C ALA A 35 16.02 -14.66 -12.56
N PRO A 36 17.21 -15.05 -12.08
CA PRO A 36 18.46 -14.92 -12.84
C PRO A 36 18.47 -15.59 -14.22
N LEU A 37 17.70 -16.67 -14.39
CA LEU A 37 17.55 -17.41 -15.64
C LEU A 37 16.08 -17.46 -16.11
N GLY A 38 15.22 -16.64 -15.51
CA GLY A 38 13.78 -16.62 -15.73
C GLY A 38 13.28 -15.27 -16.19
N GLU A 39 11.98 -15.05 -16.03
CA GLU A 39 11.32 -13.80 -16.41
C GLU A 39 11.22 -12.91 -15.17
N ARG A 40 11.52 -11.61 -15.35
CA ARG A 40 11.19 -10.60 -14.36
C ARG A 40 9.67 -10.41 -14.33
N ILE A 41 9.06 -10.71 -13.20
CA ILE A 41 7.62 -10.54 -12.97
C ILE A 41 7.38 -9.28 -12.14
N THR A 42 6.38 -8.50 -12.55
CA THR A 42 5.91 -7.29 -11.89
C THR A 42 4.46 -7.44 -11.46
N ALA A 43 4.16 -7.17 -10.20
CA ALA A 43 2.81 -7.23 -9.64
C ALA A 43 2.42 -5.86 -9.10
N VAL A 44 1.37 -5.26 -9.65
CA VAL A 44 0.99 -3.88 -9.31
C VAL A 44 -0.45 -3.79 -8.81
N SER A 45 -0.69 -2.89 -7.87
CA SER A 45 -2.03 -2.52 -7.39
C SER A 45 -2.03 -1.08 -6.91
N SER A 46 -3.14 -0.37 -7.10
CA SER A 46 -3.37 0.94 -6.48
C SER A 46 -4.37 0.90 -5.32
N ALA A 47 -5.02 -0.24 -5.09
CA ALA A 47 -6.06 -0.39 -4.08
C ALA A 47 -5.46 -0.75 -2.71
N VAL A 48 -4.55 0.08 -2.21
CA VAL A 48 -3.97 -0.08 -0.88
C VAL A 48 -4.80 0.69 0.13
N HIS A 49 -5.44 -0.01 1.05
CA HIS A 49 -6.21 0.57 2.13
C HIS A 49 -5.46 0.41 3.45
N CYS A 50 -5.32 1.49 4.23
CA CYS A 50 -4.77 1.42 5.58
C CYS A 50 -5.59 2.25 6.56
N ASP A 51 -5.84 1.70 7.74
CA ASP A 51 -6.30 2.45 8.91
C ASP A 51 -5.18 2.44 9.95
N ILE A 52 -4.67 3.63 10.29
CA ILE A 52 -3.48 3.84 11.12
C ILE A 52 -3.87 4.71 12.31
N GLN A 53 -3.44 4.30 13.50
CA GLN A 53 -3.65 5.00 14.76
C GLN A 53 -2.30 5.39 15.34
N MET A 54 -2.18 6.65 15.73
CA MET A 54 -1.02 7.16 16.42
C MET A 54 -1.21 7.05 17.93
N SER A 55 -0.16 6.61 18.62
CA SER A 55 -0.13 6.59 20.08
C SER A 55 -0.32 8.00 20.66
N PRO A 56 -0.84 8.14 21.89
CA PRO A 56 -1.07 9.45 22.51
C PRO A 56 0.20 10.30 22.66
N ASP A 57 1.36 9.66 22.73
CA ASP A 57 2.67 10.32 22.81
C ASP A 57 3.26 10.68 21.43
N GLY A 58 2.59 10.31 20.34
CA GLY A 58 2.98 10.65 18.97
C GLY A 58 4.20 9.91 18.43
N ARG A 59 4.67 8.86 19.11
CA ARG A 59 5.93 8.16 18.78
C ARG A 59 5.74 6.82 18.06
N ASN A 60 4.58 6.21 18.22
CA ASN A 60 4.31 4.88 17.68
C ASN A 60 3.04 4.89 16.82
N LEU A 61 3.06 4.11 15.75
CA LEU A 61 1.89 3.84 14.92
C LEU A 61 1.44 2.39 15.07
N SER A 62 0.14 2.18 15.11
CA SER A 62 -0.49 0.86 15.04
C SER A 62 -1.59 0.90 14.00
N GLY A 63 -2.02 -0.25 13.49
CA GLY A 63 -3.06 -0.26 12.46
C GLY A 63 -2.97 -1.45 11.53
N ARG A 64 -3.68 -1.37 10.42
CA ARG A 64 -3.72 -2.44 9.43
C ARG A 64 -3.72 -1.87 8.03
N CYS A 65 -2.88 -2.43 7.17
CA CYS A 65 -2.90 -2.21 5.74
C CYS A 65 -3.40 -3.47 5.02
N SER A 66 -4.11 -3.29 3.91
CA SER A 66 -4.64 -4.40 3.12
C SER A 66 -4.76 -4.04 1.64
N VAL A 67 -4.53 -5.03 0.79
CA VAL A 67 -4.68 -4.95 -0.66
C VAL A 67 -5.52 -6.14 -1.11
N PRO A 68 -6.67 -5.92 -1.77
CA PRO A 68 -7.45 -7.00 -2.37
C PRO A 68 -6.64 -7.75 -3.42
N LEU A 69 -6.62 -9.08 -3.36
CA LEU A 69 -5.91 -9.88 -4.37
C LEU A 69 -6.52 -9.67 -5.77
N THR A 70 -7.79 -9.31 -5.84
CA THR A 70 -8.51 -8.98 -7.07
C THR A 70 -7.99 -7.69 -7.74
N SER A 71 -7.38 -6.77 -6.99
CA SER A 71 -6.84 -5.52 -7.56
C SER A 71 -5.40 -5.65 -8.03
N ILE A 72 -4.72 -6.77 -7.73
CA ILE A 72 -3.34 -7.01 -8.16
C ILE A 72 -3.36 -7.51 -9.61
N THR A 73 -2.62 -6.83 -10.48
CA THR A 73 -2.35 -7.23 -11.85
C THR A 73 -0.89 -7.61 -12.01
N VAL A 74 -0.62 -8.73 -12.69
CA VAL A 74 0.74 -9.24 -12.91
C VAL A 74 1.12 -9.00 -14.37
N ASP A 75 2.19 -8.25 -14.61
CA ASP A 75 2.73 -7.85 -15.93
C ASP A 75 1.69 -7.24 -16.88
N ALA A 76 0.59 -6.72 -16.33
CA ALA A 76 -0.62 -6.35 -17.09
C ALA A 76 -1.17 -7.48 -17.98
N ASP A 77 -0.81 -8.73 -17.70
CA ASP A 77 -1.24 -9.92 -18.42
C ASP A 77 -2.37 -10.64 -17.64
N PRO A 78 -3.55 -10.83 -18.24
CA PRO A 78 -4.69 -11.43 -17.55
C PRO A 78 -4.48 -12.91 -17.20
N THR A 79 -3.69 -13.64 -18.00
CA THR A 79 -3.39 -15.06 -17.75
C THR A 79 -2.44 -15.22 -16.57
N LYS A 80 -1.36 -14.42 -16.53
CA LYS A 80 -0.43 -14.39 -15.39
C LYS A 80 -1.12 -13.92 -14.12
N THR A 81 -1.97 -12.90 -14.23
CA THR A 81 -2.79 -12.41 -13.12
C THR A 81 -3.70 -13.51 -12.56
N GLU A 82 -4.36 -14.27 -13.44
CA GLU A 82 -5.20 -15.39 -13.01
C GLU A 82 -4.38 -16.52 -12.36
N HIS A 83 -3.24 -16.90 -12.94
CA HIS A 83 -2.35 -17.90 -12.34
C HIS A 83 -1.83 -17.47 -10.96
N PHE A 84 -1.45 -16.20 -10.81
CA PHE A 84 -1.04 -15.64 -9.52
C PHE A 84 -2.17 -15.74 -8.49
N ARG A 85 -3.42 -15.46 -8.88
CA ARG A 85 -4.57 -15.61 -7.98
C ARG A 85 -4.78 -17.05 -7.55
N GLN A 86 -4.58 -18.00 -8.46
CA GLN A 86 -4.65 -19.43 -8.17
C GLN A 86 -3.55 -19.87 -7.20
N TRP A 87 -2.33 -19.34 -7.36
CA TRP A 87 -1.22 -19.55 -6.42
C TRP A 87 -1.47 -18.95 -5.05
N ALA A 88 -1.93 -17.70 -5.00
CA ALA A 88 -2.16 -17.03 -3.74
C ALA A 88 -3.35 -17.65 -2.98
N THR A 89 -4.37 -18.15 -3.66
CA THR A 89 -5.53 -18.76 -2.99
C THR A 89 -5.41 -20.26 -2.78
N ASN A 90 -4.51 -20.94 -3.48
CA ASN A 90 -4.48 -22.40 -3.63
C ASN A 90 -5.82 -22.97 -4.15
N ARG A 91 -6.58 -22.19 -4.92
CA ARG A 91 -7.92 -22.53 -5.44
C ARG A 91 -8.09 -22.09 -6.89
N LYS A 92 -9.10 -22.63 -7.58
CA LYS A 92 -9.36 -22.31 -9.00
C LYS A 92 -10.05 -20.96 -9.26
N ALA A 93 -10.85 -20.43 -8.31
CA ALA A 93 -11.84 -19.41 -8.70
C ALA A 93 -12.32 -18.43 -7.60
N ASP A 94 -11.72 -18.37 -6.40
CA ASP A 94 -12.23 -17.43 -5.36
C ASP A 94 -11.15 -16.58 -4.69
N PRO A 95 -10.70 -15.48 -5.34
CA PRO A 95 -9.85 -14.47 -4.75
C PRO A 95 -10.63 -13.35 -4.03
N ALA A 96 -11.97 -13.33 -4.09
CA ALA A 96 -12.76 -12.15 -3.72
C ALA A 96 -12.60 -11.74 -2.25
N ARG A 97 -12.32 -12.72 -1.37
CA ARG A 97 -12.05 -12.49 0.05
C ARG A 97 -10.56 -12.51 0.39
N CYS A 98 -9.69 -12.79 -0.57
CA CYS A 98 -8.26 -12.85 -0.31
C CYS A 98 -7.67 -11.45 -0.30
N MET A 99 -6.92 -11.15 0.77
CA MET A 99 -6.17 -9.92 0.95
C MET A 99 -4.70 -10.26 1.16
N LEU A 100 -3.81 -9.43 0.62
CA LEU A 100 -2.48 -9.22 1.18
C LEU A 100 -2.65 -8.20 2.31
N ALA A 101 -2.30 -8.55 3.54
CA ALA A 101 -2.48 -7.67 4.68
C ALA A 101 -1.22 -7.59 5.55
N ALA A 102 -0.98 -6.41 6.11
CA ALA A 102 0.08 -6.14 7.07
C ALA A 102 -0.56 -5.58 8.35
N GLN A 103 -0.17 -6.14 9.50
CA GLN A 103 -0.61 -5.68 10.81
C GLN A 103 0.51 -4.87 11.46
N LEU A 104 0.26 -3.59 11.69
CA LEU A 104 1.21 -2.66 12.28
C LEU A 104 1.04 -2.66 13.80
N GLU A 105 2.12 -2.99 14.51
CA GLU A 105 2.15 -3.09 15.97
C GLU A 105 3.29 -2.20 16.47
N GLU A 106 2.93 -1.08 17.11
CA GLU A 106 3.88 -0.17 17.78
C GLU A 106 5.09 0.24 16.93
N ILE A 107 4.85 0.60 15.67
CA ILE A 107 5.86 1.04 14.72
C ILE A 107 6.43 2.37 15.20
N ALA A 108 7.68 2.37 15.65
CA ALA A 108 8.39 3.58 16.04
C ALA A 108 8.62 4.48 14.82
N VAL A 109 8.00 5.65 14.81
CA VAL A 109 8.20 6.67 13.77
C VAL A 109 7.87 8.04 14.32
N SER A 110 8.76 8.99 14.08
CA SER A 110 8.50 10.40 14.33
C SER A 110 7.82 10.99 13.11
N LEU A 111 6.54 11.36 13.21
CA LEU A 111 5.88 11.99 12.07
C LEU A 111 6.44 13.41 11.85
N PRO A 112 6.81 13.76 10.60
CA PRO A 112 7.27 15.11 10.27
C PRO A 112 6.17 16.14 10.61
N GLN A 113 6.57 17.27 11.16
CA GLN A 113 5.66 18.33 11.61
C GLN A 113 5.60 19.48 10.60
N ALA A 114 6.74 19.82 9.98
CA ALA A 114 6.81 20.84 8.95
C ALA A 114 6.58 20.25 7.55
N SER A 115 6.01 21.03 6.64
CA SER A 115 5.91 20.60 5.24
C SER A 115 7.29 20.44 4.61
N GLY A 116 7.46 19.42 3.78
CA GLY A 116 8.72 19.03 3.17
C GLY A 116 9.66 18.27 4.09
N GLU A 117 9.39 18.24 5.40
CA GLU A 117 10.14 17.44 6.36
C GLU A 117 9.90 15.95 6.12
N SER A 118 10.96 15.17 6.27
CA SER A 118 10.95 13.72 6.07
C SER A 118 11.53 13.00 7.27
N SER A 119 10.96 11.85 7.62
CA SER A 119 11.43 11.01 8.72
C SER A 119 11.51 9.55 8.28
N PRO A 120 12.65 8.87 8.47
CA PRO A 120 12.78 7.46 8.15
C PRO A 120 12.10 6.61 9.23
N PHE A 121 11.75 5.38 8.86
CA PHE A 121 11.31 4.35 9.81
C PHE A 121 11.78 2.97 9.36
N GLN A 122 11.82 2.05 10.31
CA GLN A 122 12.06 0.63 10.08
C GLN A 122 11.22 -0.19 11.05
N ALA A 123 10.66 -1.30 10.57
CA ALA A 123 9.84 -2.17 11.38
C ALA A 123 9.88 -3.64 10.93
N GLU A 124 9.61 -4.53 11.87
CA GLU A 124 9.30 -5.94 11.61
C GLU A 124 7.79 -6.12 11.66
N VAL A 125 7.17 -6.32 10.50
CA VAL A 125 5.71 -6.33 10.36
C VAL A 125 5.24 -7.74 10.05
N PRO A 126 4.26 -8.28 10.80
CA PRO A 126 3.57 -9.50 10.41
C PRO A 126 2.69 -9.25 9.18
N PHE A 127 2.96 -10.02 8.12
CA PHE A 127 2.16 -10.05 6.90
C PHE A 127 1.32 -11.33 6.86
N THR A 128 0.21 -11.25 6.12
CA THR A 128 -0.62 -12.40 5.79
C THR A 128 -1.05 -12.34 4.33
N VAL A 129 -1.18 -13.51 3.70
CA VAL A 129 -1.75 -13.64 2.35
C VAL A 129 -2.93 -14.59 2.40
N CYS A 130 -4.11 -14.08 2.02
CA CYS A 130 -5.39 -14.76 2.22
C CYS A 130 -5.59 -15.26 3.66
N GLY A 131 -5.15 -14.48 4.66
CA GLY A 131 -5.23 -14.82 6.08
C GLY A 131 -4.18 -15.83 6.56
N ARG A 132 -3.29 -16.31 5.68
CA ARG A 132 -2.18 -17.19 6.08
C ARG A 132 -0.97 -16.36 6.45
N ALA A 133 -0.45 -16.56 7.65
CA ALA A 133 0.85 -16.02 8.07
C ALA A 133 2.00 -16.76 7.37
N ARG A 134 3.23 -16.26 7.53
CA ARG A 134 4.43 -16.98 7.11
C ARG A 134 4.53 -18.32 7.83
N GLU A 135 4.95 -19.35 7.10
CA GLU A 135 5.13 -20.71 7.61
C GLU A 135 6.27 -20.81 8.62
N ASP A 136 7.28 -19.95 8.52
CA ASP A 136 8.40 -19.84 9.46
C ASP A 136 8.08 -19.00 10.71
N GLY A 137 6.87 -18.41 10.80
CA GLY A 137 6.50 -17.48 11.87
C GLY A 137 7.24 -16.14 11.83
N GLY A 138 8.00 -15.87 10.77
CA GLY A 138 8.78 -14.66 10.59
C GLY A 138 7.92 -13.41 10.41
N ARG A 139 8.60 -12.27 10.38
CA ARG A 139 8.04 -10.94 10.05
C ARG A 139 8.79 -10.37 8.87
N GLU A 140 8.13 -9.51 8.09
CA GLU A 140 8.77 -8.81 6.99
C GLU A 140 9.46 -7.55 7.52
N ARG A 141 10.72 -7.35 7.12
CA ARG A 141 11.45 -6.11 7.40
C ARG A 141 10.98 -5.04 6.42
N VAL A 142 10.29 -4.03 6.95
CA VAL A 142 9.83 -2.87 6.21
C VAL A 142 10.74 -1.68 6.54
N THR A 143 11.32 -1.06 5.53
CA THR A 143 12.05 0.21 5.66
C THR A 143 11.33 1.29 4.88
N GLY A 144 11.40 2.54 5.32
CA GLY A 144 10.69 3.58 4.60
C GLY A 144 10.95 4.99 5.10
N THR A 145 10.25 5.91 4.46
CA THR A 145 10.26 7.34 4.77
C THR A 145 8.84 7.88 4.75
N VAL A 146 8.54 8.76 5.70
CA VAL A 146 7.30 9.54 5.74
C VAL A 146 7.67 10.99 5.45
N VAL A 147 6.94 11.65 4.55
CA VAL A 147 7.13 13.07 4.22
C VAL A 147 5.81 13.79 4.45
N ARG A 148 5.82 14.91 5.17
CA ARG A 148 4.64 15.78 5.27
C ARG A 148 4.57 16.70 4.06
N LEU A 149 3.43 16.72 3.40
CA LEU A 149 3.18 17.53 2.21
C LEU A 149 2.51 18.87 2.58
N ASP A 150 2.54 19.84 1.67
CA ASP A 150 1.97 21.17 1.87
C ASP A 150 0.45 21.15 2.06
N ASP A 151 -0.21 20.17 1.45
CA ASP A 151 -1.65 19.93 1.55
C ASP A 151 -2.06 19.18 2.83
N GLY A 152 -1.10 18.95 3.75
CA GLY A 152 -1.34 18.28 5.02
C GLY A 152 -1.38 16.75 4.95
N PHE A 153 -1.25 16.16 3.75
CA PHE A 153 -1.11 14.71 3.60
C PHE A 153 0.28 14.26 4.05
N TYR A 154 0.36 12.99 4.44
CA TYR A 154 1.62 12.27 4.58
C TYR A 154 1.84 11.38 3.36
N ARG A 155 2.99 11.54 2.70
CA ARG A 155 3.45 10.58 1.69
C ARG A 155 4.37 9.58 2.35
N ILE A 156 3.99 8.31 2.32
CA ILE A 156 4.79 7.21 2.81
C ILE A 156 5.42 6.50 1.61
N ARG A 157 6.72 6.29 1.65
CA ARG A 157 7.43 5.37 0.75
C ARG A 157 8.00 4.24 1.60
N ALA A 158 7.68 3.01 1.26
CA ALA A 158 8.12 1.84 1.99
C ALA A 158 8.64 0.76 1.06
N HIS A 159 9.60 -0.02 1.55
CA HIS A 159 10.29 -1.09 0.85
C HIS A 159 10.31 -2.33 1.74
N VAL A 160 10.03 -3.48 1.15
CA VAL A 160 10.20 -4.81 1.76
C VAL A 160 11.17 -5.56 0.87
N GLU A 161 12.36 -5.79 1.38
CA GLU A 161 13.38 -6.59 0.71
C GLU A 161 13.22 -8.06 1.09
N HIS A 162 13.68 -8.95 0.20
CA HIS A 162 13.70 -10.39 0.44
C HIS A 162 12.31 -11.01 0.76
N PHE A 163 11.25 -10.48 0.17
CA PHE A 163 9.90 -11.02 0.32
C PHE A 163 9.83 -12.41 -0.32
N HIS A 164 9.68 -13.45 0.50
CA HIS A 164 9.71 -14.85 0.04
C HIS A 164 8.29 -15.39 -0.18
N ARG A 165 7.85 -15.49 -1.44
CA ARG A 165 6.46 -15.87 -1.76
C ARG A 165 6.07 -17.25 -1.21
N GLU A 166 7.01 -18.18 -1.18
CA GLU A 166 6.71 -19.54 -0.73
C GLU A 166 6.57 -19.66 0.79
N ALA A 167 7.09 -18.68 1.55
CA ALA A 167 6.84 -18.64 2.99
C ALA A 167 5.34 -18.46 3.29
N TYR A 168 4.55 -17.96 2.32
CA TYR A 168 3.09 -17.82 2.40
C TYR A 168 2.33 -18.91 1.64
N ARG A 169 3.03 -19.96 1.21
CA ARG A 169 2.54 -21.04 0.35
C ARG A 169 1.98 -20.53 -0.98
N ILE A 170 2.65 -19.54 -1.57
CA ILE A 170 2.30 -18.99 -2.88
C ILE A 170 3.23 -19.61 -3.91
N GLY A 171 2.69 -20.53 -4.69
CA GLY A 171 3.47 -21.15 -5.75
C GLY A 171 2.88 -22.45 -6.27
N PRO A 172 3.43 -22.95 -7.36
CA PRO A 172 2.88 -24.09 -8.08
C PRO A 172 2.88 -25.39 -7.25
N ARG A 173 3.87 -25.59 -6.37
CA ARG A 173 3.94 -26.78 -5.52
C ARG A 173 2.78 -26.93 -4.54
N PHE A 174 2.07 -25.84 -4.25
CA PHE A 174 0.95 -25.82 -3.31
C PHE A 174 -0.43 -25.98 -3.97
N THR A 175 -0.47 -26.14 -5.30
CA THR A 175 -1.72 -26.17 -6.09
C THR A 175 -2.20 -27.58 -6.46
N GLU A 176 -2.00 -28.59 -5.60
CA GLU A 176 -2.53 -29.98 -5.76
C GLU A 176 -2.44 -30.59 -7.18
N GLY A 177 -1.41 -30.25 -7.96
CA GLY A 177 -1.16 -30.85 -9.28
C GLY A 177 -2.20 -30.57 -10.37
N TRP A 178 -3.29 -29.86 -10.10
CA TRP A 178 -4.38 -29.66 -11.07
C TRP A 178 -4.06 -28.62 -12.15
N LEU A 179 -2.90 -27.97 -12.09
CA LEU A 179 -2.38 -27.09 -13.13
C LEU A 179 -0.99 -27.54 -13.61
N ALA A 180 -0.95 -28.55 -14.47
CA ALA A 180 0.28 -28.92 -15.18
C ALA A 180 0.94 -27.71 -15.89
N ARG A 181 0.13 -26.78 -16.44
CA ARG A 181 0.59 -25.53 -17.09
C ARG A 181 1.22 -24.52 -16.14
N VAL A 182 0.82 -24.53 -14.88
CA VAL A 182 1.30 -23.56 -13.89
C VAL A 182 2.54 -24.10 -13.17
N GLN A 183 2.66 -25.41 -13.05
CA GLN A 183 3.88 -26.06 -12.57
C GLN A 183 5.07 -25.89 -13.51
N SER A 184 4.86 -25.78 -14.83
CA SER A 184 5.95 -25.48 -15.77
C SER A 184 6.53 -24.06 -15.61
N LEU A 185 5.76 -23.12 -15.08
CA LEU A 185 6.21 -21.74 -14.85
C LEU A 185 7.04 -21.59 -13.57
N ALA A 186 7.06 -22.60 -12.69
CA ALA A 186 7.80 -22.58 -11.42
C ALA A 186 9.28 -22.26 -11.58
N LYS A 187 9.90 -22.74 -12.67
CA LYS A 187 11.33 -22.59 -12.94
C LYS A 187 11.71 -21.21 -13.49
N VAL A 188 10.72 -20.37 -13.79
CA VAL A 188 10.89 -19.10 -14.51
C VAL A 188 10.62 -17.90 -13.60
N VAL A 189 10.01 -18.10 -12.42
CA VAL A 189 9.64 -17.02 -11.50
C VAL A 189 10.41 -17.15 -10.19
N ALA A 190 11.05 -16.06 -9.78
CA ALA A 190 11.82 -16.03 -8.54
C ALA A 190 10.93 -16.35 -7.32
N GLU A 191 11.52 -17.02 -6.33
CA GLU A 191 10.89 -17.27 -5.04
C GLU A 191 10.93 -16.04 -4.13
N GLU A 192 11.95 -15.22 -4.33
CA GLU A 192 12.20 -13.99 -3.58
C GLU A 192 11.99 -12.77 -4.47
N GLY A 193 11.47 -11.69 -3.88
CA GLY A 193 11.26 -10.43 -4.57
C GLY A 193 11.28 -9.24 -3.63
N THR A 194 11.06 -8.06 -4.20
CA THR A 194 10.99 -6.79 -3.48
C THR A 194 9.60 -6.21 -3.62
N LEU A 195 9.03 -5.71 -2.53
CA LEU A 195 7.80 -4.93 -2.55
C LEU A 195 8.10 -3.46 -2.28
N GLU A 196 7.57 -2.59 -3.11
CA GLU A 196 7.65 -1.14 -2.96
C GLU A 196 6.25 -0.55 -2.84
N LEU A 197 6.09 0.39 -1.91
CA LEU A 197 4.82 1.07 -1.69
C LEU A 197 5.02 2.58 -1.75
N THR A 198 4.08 3.27 -2.39
CA THR A 198 3.90 4.72 -2.22
C THR A 198 2.46 4.97 -1.81
N LEU A 199 2.26 5.47 -0.59
CA LEU A 199 0.94 5.67 0.02
C LEU A 199 0.73 7.13 0.37
N PHE A 200 -0.52 7.58 0.32
CA PHE A 200 -0.94 8.89 0.77
C PHE A 200 -1.91 8.75 1.94
N ALA A 201 -1.46 9.10 3.14
CA ALA A 201 -2.26 9.06 4.34
C ALA A 201 -2.77 10.46 4.72
N SER A 202 -4.00 10.52 5.22
CA SER A 202 -4.64 11.76 5.68
C SER A 202 -5.56 11.51 6.87
N PRO A 203 -5.94 12.53 7.65
CA PRO A 203 -6.97 12.39 8.65
C PRO A 203 -8.31 11.89 8.04
N PRO A 204 -9.09 11.07 8.77
CA PRO A 204 -10.40 10.62 8.32
C PRO A 204 -11.30 11.78 7.86
N GLY A 205 -12.05 11.57 6.78
CA GLY A 205 -12.96 12.58 6.22
C GLY A 205 -12.30 13.60 5.30
N THR A 206 -10.96 13.58 5.15
CA THR A 206 -10.27 14.34 4.09
C THR A 206 -10.60 13.71 2.74
N SER A 207 -11.00 14.51 1.75
CA SER A 207 -11.25 14.01 0.40
C SER A 207 -9.98 13.40 -0.20
N ALA A 208 -10.11 12.25 -0.85
CA ALA A 208 -9.01 11.58 -1.55
C ALA A 208 -8.21 12.56 -2.40
N ARG A 209 -6.89 12.57 -2.24
CA ARG A 209 -6.00 13.36 -3.10
C ARG A 209 -6.08 12.80 -4.52
N PRO A 210 -6.55 13.56 -5.52
CA PRO A 210 -6.56 13.08 -6.90
C PRO A 210 -5.14 12.70 -7.33
N ARG A 211 -4.99 11.73 -8.22
CA ARG A 211 -3.72 11.59 -8.96
C ARG A 211 -3.38 12.98 -9.50
N ALA A 212 -2.16 13.44 -9.28
CA ALA A 212 -1.67 14.61 -9.98
C ALA A 212 -1.82 14.30 -11.47
N SER A 213 -2.83 14.88 -12.13
CA SER A 213 -3.02 14.68 -13.56
C SER A 213 -1.86 15.39 -14.26
N GLY A 214 -0.81 14.63 -14.56
CA GLY A 214 -0.11 14.88 -15.81
C GLY A 214 -1.13 14.65 -16.92
N ASP A 215 -1.47 15.73 -17.60
CA ASP A 215 -2.23 15.77 -18.87
C ASP A 215 -3.69 15.27 -18.80
N ASN A 216 -4.57 16.09 -18.24
CA ASN A 216 -5.94 16.37 -18.72
C ASN A 216 -6.78 17.03 -17.60
N ALA A 217 -6.32 18.18 -17.10
CA ALA A 217 -7.23 19.07 -16.39
C ALA A 217 -8.23 19.63 -17.43
N PRO A 218 -9.54 19.47 -17.27
CA PRO A 218 -10.50 20.23 -18.07
C PRO A 218 -10.20 21.72 -17.83
N CYS A 219 -9.99 22.46 -18.92
CA CYS A 219 -9.76 23.90 -18.85
C CYS A 219 -10.84 24.54 -17.98
N SER A 220 -10.43 25.03 -16.81
CA SER A 220 -11.29 25.89 -16.00
C SER A 220 -11.62 27.12 -16.85
N THR A 221 -12.89 27.27 -17.22
CA THR A 221 -13.38 28.43 -17.96
C THR A 221 -13.16 29.66 -17.10
N ARG A 222 -12.09 30.40 -17.40
CA ARG A 222 -11.88 31.75 -16.89
C ARG A 222 -13.07 32.60 -17.36
N PRO A 223 -13.69 33.43 -16.49
CA PRO A 223 -14.77 34.31 -16.94
C PRO A 223 -14.17 35.32 -17.93
N SER A 224 -14.47 35.17 -19.21
CA SER A 224 -13.97 36.05 -20.26
C SER A 224 -14.80 37.32 -20.29
N THR A 225 -14.25 38.41 -19.78
CA THR A 225 -14.62 39.76 -20.19
C THR A 225 -13.75 40.18 -21.37
N ARG A 226 -14.09 39.78 -22.61
CA ARG A 226 -13.94 40.56 -23.86
C ARG A 226 -14.16 39.73 -25.14
N SER A 227 -15.04 40.27 -25.97
CA SER A 227 -15.29 40.18 -27.43
C SER A 227 -14.85 38.98 -28.30
N PRO A 228 -15.65 38.62 -29.32
CA PRO A 228 -15.50 37.40 -30.12
C PRO A 228 -14.71 37.66 -31.40
N HIS A 229 -13.51 37.09 -31.51
CA HIS A 229 -12.89 36.70 -32.80
C HIS A 229 -11.54 36.01 -32.51
N GLU A 230 -11.55 34.71 -32.24
CA GLU A 230 -10.44 33.84 -32.64
C GLU A 230 -10.88 32.37 -32.55
N GLU A 231 -11.14 31.80 -33.71
CA GLU A 231 -11.42 30.39 -33.93
C GLU A 231 -10.13 29.59 -33.64
N ARG A 232 -10.10 28.77 -32.59
CA ARG A 232 -9.05 27.75 -32.42
C ARG A 232 -9.63 26.36 -32.56
N LYS A 233 -9.31 25.75 -33.70
CA LYS A 233 -9.41 24.32 -34.01
C LYS A 233 -8.79 23.48 -32.88
N CYS A 234 -9.61 22.69 -32.20
CA CYS A 234 -9.16 21.46 -31.54
C CYS A 234 -9.08 20.37 -32.62
N ARG A 235 -7.89 19.80 -32.84
CA ARG A 235 -7.72 18.60 -33.67
C ARG A 235 -7.61 17.41 -32.71
N THR A 236 -8.49 16.43 -32.92
CA THR A 236 -8.51 15.10 -32.29
C THR A 236 -7.22 14.32 -32.51
#